data_AF-A0A5A7VQ91-F1
#
_entry.id   AF-A0A5A7VQ91-F1
#
_cell.length_a   1.000
_cell.length_b   1.000
_cell.length_c   1.000
_cell.angle_alpha   90.00
_cell.angle_beta   90.00
_cell.angle_gamma   90.00
#
_symmetry.space_group_name_H-M   'P 1'
#
loop_
_entity.id
_entity.type
_entity.pdbx_description
1 polymer ?
#
loop_
_entity_poly.entity_id
_entity_poly.type
_entity_poly.pdbx_seq_one_letter_code
_entity_poly.pdbx_strand_id
1 'polypeptide(L)'
;MAASSVFLHPSTNVRGLSLVDKHKLPFKHFDKQVKSPSILLNSPFHLRLTPLITRPNGFTNSRSTTSLFSRMTRTLLKCSSSDAVSSESQNPFLKPFEFVSFDSLQGTLSRITPFDVVKWSGVLSISIAATKWTLNLFFNPFFWMYFSWTWVFWPWVVAITVAAYGLYSLRKHLNGESNIFEQLAIVTSLFTWLTLVPPAYFNGFLEGWPFVFFFVYHYFFFFNVSIRKRLYGDYFVRPHDPKWDVNMPNLSRLLFFVGVMAGHWFAAFEGPELHQIPGGWSNVGIWILIVSTLLTHYKSSLYLANYSEKVVVPTAVVQFGPYRWVRHPIYASTMLLFATYCAALRAPISMLFTVAVCSLYYGQKVKAEEALMVETFGEGYVEYANKVRYKFIPFVY
;
A
#
# COMPACT_ATOMS: atom_id res chain seq x y z
N MET A 1 -45.16 33.91 52.32
CA MET A 1 -44.47 34.25 53.58
C MET A 1 -42.97 34.05 53.34
N ALA A 2 -42.11 35.02 53.72
CA ALA A 2 -40.63 35.01 53.67
C ALA A 2 -39.97 34.55 52.33
N ALA A 3 -39.31 35.38 51.50
CA ALA A 3 -38.20 36.33 51.75
C ALA A 3 -37.00 35.63 52.43
N SER A 4 -35.74 35.67 51.99
CA SER A 4 -34.96 36.59 51.12
C SER A 4 -33.65 35.89 50.67
N SER A 5 -32.77 36.37 49.77
CA SER A 5 -32.79 37.34 48.63
C SER A 5 -31.33 37.42 48.04
N VAL A 6 -31.07 38.27 47.00
CA VAL A 6 -29.76 38.94 46.70
C VAL A 6 -28.56 38.03 46.27
N PHE A 7 -27.67 38.35 45.30
CA PHE A 7 -27.62 39.20 44.08
C PHE A 7 -26.22 38.99 43.39
N LEU A 8 -26.07 39.44 42.13
CA LEU A 8 -24.81 39.91 41.46
C LEU A 8 -23.68 38.93 40.99
N HIS A 9 -23.36 39.08 39.69
CA HIS A 9 -22.09 38.82 38.97
C HIS A 9 -20.94 39.80 39.40
N PRO A 10 -19.73 39.82 38.80
CA PRO A 10 -18.77 38.74 38.44
C PRO A 10 -17.29 39.09 38.79
N SER A 11 -16.36 38.12 38.75
CA SER A 11 -14.91 38.36 38.54
C SER A 11 -14.21 37.10 38.03
N THR A 12 -13.74 37.05 36.78
CA THR A 12 -12.40 37.44 36.32
C THR A 12 -11.23 36.89 37.15
N ASN A 13 -10.55 35.88 36.62
CA ASN A 13 -9.12 36.04 36.41
C ASN A 13 -8.61 35.29 35.17
N VAL A 14 -7.67 35.90 34.47
CA VAL A 14 -7.19 35.49 33.13
C VAL A 14 -5.68 35.29 33.18
N ARG A 15 -5.23 34.12 32.70
CA ARG A 15 -3.88 33.92 32.13
C ARG A 15 -4.02 32.85 31.04
N GLY A 16 -3.88 33.12 29.74
CA GLY A 16 -3.42 34.35 29.09
C GLY A 16 -2.08 34.12 28.42
N LEU A 17 -2.12 33.48 27.25
CA LEU A 17 -1.01 33.39 26.29
C LEU A 17 -1.58 33.14 24.88
N SER A 18 -2.32 34.11 24.37
CA SER A 18 -2.53 34.24 22.92
C SER A 18 -1.35 34.99 22.32
N LEU A 19 -0.64 34.37 21.37
CA LEU A 19 0.25 35.10 20.48
C LEU A 19 -0.47 35.36 19.16
N VAL A 20 -1.01 36.58 19.11
CA VAL A 20 -1.47 37.39 17.98
C VAL A 20 -1.25 36.79 16.57
N ASP A 21 -2.37 36.60 15.86
CA ASP A 21 -2.42 36.45 14.41
C ASP A 21 -1.95 37.74 13.71
N LYS A 22 -0.84 37.64 12.96
CA LYS A 22 -0.44 38.58 11.91
C LYS A 22 0.32 37.84 10.81
N HIS A 23 -0.40 37.34 9.81
CA HIS A 23 -0.24 37.74 8.40
C HIS A 23 -1.11 36.86 7.49
N LYS A 24 -2.33 37.35 7.18
CA LYS A 24 -3.11 36.82 6.04
C LYS A 24 -2.42 37.18 4.72
N LEU A 25 -1.60 36.26 4.22
CA LEU A 25 -1.20 36.25 2.81
C LEU A 25 -2.23 35.43 2.01
N PRO A 26 -2.77 35.95 0.90
CA PRO A 26 -3.78 35.23 0.13
C PRO A 26 -3.16 34.03 -0.58
N PHE A 27 -3.79 32.85 -0.44
CA PHE A 27 -3.43 31.65 -1.18
C PHE A 27 -3.59 31.89 -2.69
N LYS A 28 -2.47 32.12 -3.39
CA LYS A 28 -2.43 32.05 -4.86
C LYS A 28 -2.42 30.58 -5.28
N HIS A 29 -3.52 30.14 -5.87
CA HIS A 29 -3.60 28.88 -6.60
C HIS A 29 -2.51 28.87 -7.69
N PHE A 30 -1.56 27.93 -7.62
CA PHE A 30 -0.60 27.70 -8.70
C PHE A 30 -1.24 26.79 -9.75
N ASP A 31 -2.12 27.37 -10.56
CA ASP A 31 -2.67 26.71 -11.74
C ASP A 31 -1.57 26.53 -12.78
N LYS A 32 -1.10 25.29 -12.96
CA LYS A 32 -0.12 24.95 -14.00
C LYS A 32 -0.83 24.49 -15.29
N GLN A 33 -1.77 25.30 -15.77
CA GLN A 33 -2.29 25.15 -17.12
C GLN A 33 -1.21 25.54 -18.14
N VAL A 34 -0.69 24.55 -18.86
CA VAL A 34 0.17 24.77 -20.02
C VAL A 34 -0.67 25.37 -21.14
N LYS A 35 -0.47 26.66 -21.43
CA LYS A 35 -1.06 27.32 -22.59
C LYS A 35 -0.36 26.85 -23.87
N SER A 36 -1.07 26.10 -24.71
CA SER A 36 -0.74 25.99 -26.13
C SER A 36 -1.29 27.21 -26.88
N PRO A 37 -0.55 27.83 -27.81
CA PRO A 37 -1.06 28.93 -28.62
C PRO A 37 -1.88 28.38 -29.80
N SER A 38 -3.20 28.56 -29.75
CA SER A 38 -4.08 28.31 -30.89
C SER A 38 -3.95 29.43 -31.92
N ILE A 39 -3.22 29.20 -33.01
CA ILE A 39 -3.25 30.07 -34.19
C ILE A 39 -4.49 29.71 -35.02
N LEU A 40 -5.31 30.72 -35.28
CA LEU A 40 -6.56 30.64 -36.04
C LEU A 40 -6.25 30.92 -37.51
N LEU A 41 -6.72 30.08 -38.45
CA LEU A 41 -7.24 30.57 -39.73
C LEU A 41 -8.11 29.55 -40.48
N ASN A 42 -9.28 30.04 -40.93
CA ASN A 42 -10.10 29.62 -42.07
C ASN A 42 -10.73 28.22 -42.15
N SER A 43 -12.04 28.23 -41.86
CA SER A 43 -13.14 27.49 -42.51
C SER A 43 -13.12 27.63 -44.06
N PRO A 44 -13.97 26.94 -44.88
CA PRO A 44 -15.35 26.53 -44.56
C PRO A 44 -15.88 25.20 -45.18
N PHE A 45 -17.20 25.00 -44.96
CA PHE A 45 -18.17 24.13 -45.64
C PHE A 45 -18.55 22.76 -45.04
N HIS A 46 -19.73 22.77 -44.38
CA HIS A 46 -20.91 21.94 -44.64
C HIS A 46 -20.71 20.41 -44.88
N LEU A 47 -21.36 19.50 -44.14
CA LEU A 47 -22.82 19.33 -44.11
C LEU A 47 -23.33 18.42 -42.96
N ARG A 48 -24.65 18.47 -42.70
CA ARG A 48 -25.41 17.57 -41.81
C ARG A 48 -25.52 16.14 -42.40
N LEU A 49 -25.63 15.10 -41.58
CA LEU A 49 -26.92 14.47 -41.22
C LEU A 49 -26.82 13.34 -40.16
N THR A 50 -27.98 12.89 -39.71
CA THR A 50 -28.29 12.06 -38.50
C THR A 50 -28.04 10.54 -38.64
N PRO A 51 -28.04 9.79 -37.50
CA PRO A 51 -27.67 8.37 -37.47
C PRO A 51 -28.82 7.43 -37.87
N LEU A 52 -28.50 6.17 -38.19
CA LEU A 52 -29.48 5.13 -38.45
C LEU A 52 -29.06 3.79 -37.81
N ILE A 53 -30.00 3.16 -37.12
CA ILE A 53 -29.86 1.89 -36.39
C ILE A 53 -30.41 0.76 -37.26
N THR A 54 -29.72 -0.38 -37.34
CA THR A 54 -30.35 -1.68 -37.64
C THR A 54 -29.54 -2.87 -37.11
N ARG A 55 -30.24 -3.83 -36.47
CA ARG A 55 -29.80 -5.24 -36.30
C ARG A 55 -30.42 -6.08 -37.44
N PRO A 56 -29.92 -7.30 -37.72
CA PRO A 56 -30.58 -8.49 -37.18
C PRO A 56 -29.63 -9.63 -36.71
N ASN A 57 -30.20 -10.69 -36.13
CA ASN A 57 -29.53 -11.91 -35.62
C ASN A 57 -29.42 -13.03 -36.70
N GLY A 58 -28.50 -14.01 -36.53
CA GLY A 58 -28.61 -15.31 -37.24
C GLY A 58 -27.41 -16.28 -37.16
N PHE A 59 -27.50 -17.27 -36.26
CA PHE A 59 -26.77 -18.56 -36.16
C PHE A 59 -25.84 -19.06 -37.30
N THR A 60 -24.68 -19.65 -36.96
CA THR A 60 -24.42 -21.13 -36.93
C THR A 60 -22.97 -21.50 -36.55
N ASN A 61 -22.74 -22.76 -36.14
CA ASN A 61 -21.45 -23.34 -35.73
C ASN A 61 -20.60 -23.85 -36.91
N SER A 62 -19.27 -23.82 -36.79
CA SER A 62 -18.43 -25.02 -37.00
C SER A 62 -17.02 -24.88 -36.42
N ARG A 63 -16.47 -25.98 -35.87
CA ARG A 63 -15.03 -26.16 -35.62
C ARG A 63 -14.42 -26.83 -36.84
N SER A 64 -13.18 -26.51 -37.19
CA SER A 64 -12.19 -27.53 -37.56
C SER A 64 -10.76 -26.98 -37.52
N THR A 65 -9.85 -27.85 -37.08
CA THR A 65 -8.39 -27.67 -37.04
C THR A 65 -7.74 -28.62 -38.03
N THR A 66 -6.82 -28.14 -38.85
CA THR A 66 -5.73 -28.88 -39.55
C THR A 66 -4.90 -27.81 -40.27
N SER A 67 -3.60 -27.55 -40.06
CA SER A 67 -2.39 -28.38 -39.87
C SER A 67 -1.70 -28.82 -41.17
N LEU A 68 -0.43 -28.42 -41.27
CA LEU A 68 0.69 -29.05 -42.02
C LEU A 68 0.96 -28.69 -43.49
N PHE A 69 2.18 -28.14 -43.66
CA PHE A 69 3.21 -28.48 -44.66
C PHE A 69 3.17 -27.93 -46.11
N SER A 70 4.19 -27.11 -46.40
CA SER A 70 5.19 -27.31 -47.47
C SER A 70 4.71 -27.57 -48.91
N ARG A 71 5.08 -26.67 -49.84
CA ARG A 71 6.34 -26.85 -50.60
C ARG A 71 6.86 -25.56 -51.24
N MET A 72 8.10 -25.65 -51.74
CA MET A 72 9.01 -24.56 -52.09
C MET A 72 9.25 -24.47 -53.61
N THR A 73 9.16 -23.26 -54.18
CA THR A 73 9.67 -22.82 -55.53
C THR A 73 9.02 -23.50 -56.76
N ARG A 74 9.06 -22.95 -57.99
CA ARG A 74 9.93 -21.95 -58.66
C ARG A 74 9.15 -21.15 -59.73
N THR A 75 9.60 -19.91 -60.04
CA THR A 75 9.82 -19.26 -61.38
C THR A 75 10.00 -17.76 -61.14
N LEU A 76 11.22 -17.20 -61.18
CA LEU A 76 12.07 -16.81 -62.32
C LEU A 76 11.82 -15.40 -62.89
N LEU A 77 12.79 -14.51 -62.63
CA LEU A 77 13.30 -13.40 -63.45
C LEU A 77 12.35 -12.28 -63.94
N LYS A 78 12.60 -11.06 -63.42
CA LYS A 78 13.42 -10.07 -64.15
C LYS A 78 13.94 -8.96 -63.23
N CYS A 79 15.18 -8.52 -63.46
CA CYS A 79 15.78 -7.38 -62.76
C CYS A 79 15.40 -6.06 -63.44
N SER A 80 15.21 -5.01 -62.63
CA SER A 80 15.59 -3.65 -63.00
C SER A 80 15.86 -2.87 -61.72
N SER A 81 17.05 -2.28 -61.62
CA SER A 81 17.39 -1.31 -60.57
C SER A 81 16.85 0.07 -60.98
N SER A 82 16.11 0.73 -60.09
CA SER A 82 15.79 2.15 -60.21
C SER A 82 15.66 2.75 -58.82
N ASP A 83 16.56 3.67 -58.49
CA ASP A 83 16.56 4.39 -57.22
C ASP A 83 15.31 5.26 -57.06
N ALA A 84 14.46 4.97 -56.08
CA ALA A 84 13.43 5.89 -55.60
C ALA A 84 12.86 5.47 -54.23
N VAL A 85 12.96 6.38 -53.26
CA VAL A 85 11.96 6.63 -52.19
C VAL A 85 11.77 5.54 -51.12
N SER A 86 12.47 5.76 -50.00
CA SER A 86 12.06 5.56 -48.59
C SER A 86 10.90 4.59 -48.25
N SER A 87 11.20 3.58 -47.44
CA SER A 87 10.24 2.94 -46.54
C SER A 87 10.66 3.14 -45.08
N GLU A 88 9.93 3.98 -44.34
CA GLU A 88 10.11 4.13 -42.89
C GLU A 88 9.83 2.81 -42.16
N SER A 89 10.83 2.25 -41.47
CA SER A 89 10.58 1.17 -40.52
C SER A 89 10.21 1.75 -39.15
N GLN A 90 8.91 1.81 -38.82
CA GLN A 90 8.44 2.32 -37.53
C GLN A 90 8.76 1.38 -36.36
N ASN A 91 10.03 1.30 -35.97
CA ASN A 91 10.48 0.59 -34.78
C ASN A 91 10.48 1.54 -33.56
N PRO A 92 9.57 1.37 -32.57
CA PRO A 92 9.45 2.31 -31.46
C PRO A 92 10.68 2.37 -30.54
N PHE A 93 11.60 1.41 -30.65
CA PHE A 93 12.89 1.39 -29.93
C PHE A 93 13.96 2.33 -30.53
N LEU A 94 13.83 2.78 -31.78
CA LEU A 94 14.82 3.64 -32.44
C LEU A 94 14.46 5.14 -32.43
N LYS A 95 13.21 5.48 -32.11
CA LYS A 95 12.74 6.87 -31.94
C LYS A 95 13.59 7.76 -30.99
N PRO A 96 14.23 7.25 -29.91
CA PRO A 96 15.14 8.06 -29.10
C PRO A 96 16.42 8.49 -29.82
N PHE A 97 16.84 7.74 -30.85
CA PHE A 97 18.08 7.99 -31.59
C PHE A 97 17.87 8.85 -32.85
N GLU A 98 16.68 8.84 -33.45
CA GLU A 98 16.33 9.73 -34.58
C GLU A 98 16.34 11.22 -34.21
N PHE A 99 16.17 11.56 -32.92
CA PHE A 99 16.21 12.95 -32.43
C PHE A 99 17.63 13.53 -32.29
N VAL A 100 18.68 12.72 -32.47
CA VAL A 100 20.08 13.16 -32.43
C VAL A 100 20.58 13.33 -33.87
N SER A 101 20.11 14.37 -34.56
CA SER A 101 20.52 14.63 -35.94
C SER A 101 22.02 14.92 -36.03
N PHE A 102 22.66 14.42 -37.08
CA PHE A 102 24.11 14.57 -37.28
C PHE A 102 24.51 16.05 -37.40
N ASP A 103 23.66 16.89 -38.01
CA ASP A 103 23.85 18.34 -38.10
C ASP A 103 23.78 19.05 -36.74
N SER A 104 22.94 18.56 -35.81
CA SER A 104 22.88 19.06 -34.42
C SER A 104 24.17 18.75 -33.67
N LEU A 105 24.69 17.52 -33.83
CA LEU A 105 26.00 17.13 -33.29
C LEU A 105 27.13 17.95 -33.92
N GLN A 106 27.16 18.13 -35.24
CA GLN A 106 28.21 18.86 -35.95
C GLN A 106 28.21 20.36 -35.61
N GLY A 107 27.02 20.98 -35.55
CA GLY A 107 26.85 22.36 -35.08
C GLY A 107 27.31 22.54 -33.63
N THR A 108 27.03 21.57 -32.76
CA THR A 108 27.51 21.57 -31.37
C THR A 108 29.03 21.40 -31.31
N LEU A 109 29.60 20.41 -32.02
CA LEU A 109 31.04 20.12 -32.10
C LEU A 109 31.86 21.33 -32.54
N SER A 110 31.37 22.13 -33.49
CA SER A 110 32.05 23.36 -33.95
C SER A 110 32.16 24.47 -32.89
N ARG A 111 31.39 24.39 -31.81
CA ARG A 111 31.34 25.38 -30.71
C ARG A 111 32.00 24.90 -29.41
N ILE A 112 32.49 23.66 -29.37
CA ILE A 112 33.13 23.10 -28.18
C ILE A 112 34.52 23.72 -28.01
N THR A 113 34.77 24.38 -26.88
CA THR A 113 36.12 24.85 -26.56
C THR A 113 37.02 23.67 -26.15
N PRO A 114 38.36 23.75 -26.33
CA PRO A 114 39.26 22.70 -25.85
C PRO A 114 39.09 22.39 -24.35
N PHE A 115 38.72 23.41 -23.57
CA PHE A 115 38.44 23.30 -22.14
C PHE A 115 37.18 22.47 -21.85
N ASP A 116 36.13 22.61 -22.67
CA ASP A 116 34.92 21.78 -22.55
C ASP A 116 35.20 20.32 -22.88
N VAL A 117 36.02 20.01 -23.90
CA VAL A 117 36.43 18.61 -24.20
C VAL A 117 37.10 17.98 -22.99
N VAL A 118 38.06 18.67 -22.38
CA VAL A 118 38.79 18.19 -21.19
C VAL A 118 37.83 17.98 -20.01
N LYS A 119 36.91 18.92 -19.78
CA LYS A 119 35.89 18.84 -18.72
C LYS A 119 34.96 17.64 -18.92
N TRP A 120 34.39 17.45 -20.12
CA TRP A 120 33.50 16.33 -20.41
C TRP A 120 34.23 14.98 -20.40
N SER A 121 35.48 14.93 -20.88
CA SER A 121 36.34 13.74 -20.79
C SER A 121 36.65 13.38 -19.33
N GLY A 122 36.93 14.38 -18.47
CA GLY A 122 37.12 14.19 -17.04
C GLY A 122 35.87 13.63 -16.35
N VAL A 123 34.70 14.22 -16.60
CA VAL A 123 33.41 13.71 -16.07
C VAL A 123 33.11 12.30 -16.56
N LEU A 124 33.35 12.01 -17.84
CA LEU A 124 33.16 10.67 -18.41
C LEU A 124 34.12 9.65 -17.78
N SER A 125 35.39 10.00 -17.59
CA SER A 125 36.39 9.14 -16.94
C SER A 125 36.04 8.84 -15.48
N ILE A 126 35.61 9.85 -14.72
CA ILE A 126 35.12 9.69 -13.34
C ILE A 126 33.87 8.81 -13.32
N SER A 127 32.93 8.99 -14.25
CA SER A 127 31.73 8.17 -14.38
C SER A 127 32.07 6.71 -14.69
N ILE A 128 32.94 6.45 -15.67
CA ILE A 128 33.40 5.09 -16.01
C ILE A 128 34.14 4.43 -14.83
N ALA A 129 34.99 5.18 -14.12
CA ALA A 129 35.68 4.68 -12.93
C ALA A 129 34.70 4.35 -11.79
N ALA A 130 33.70 5.22 -11.54
CA ALA A 130 32.66 4.99 -10.55
C ALA A 130 31.76 3.80 -10.91
N THR A 131 31.34 3.67 -12.18
CA THR A 131 30.58 2.53 -12.68
C THR A 131 31.40 1.24 -12.56
N LYS A 132 32.67 1.22 -12.98
CA LYS A 132 33.55 0.05 -12.85
C LYS A 132 33.77 -0.35 -11.39
N TRP A 133 33.95 0.62 -10.50
CA TRP A 133 34.07 0.37 -9.06
C TRP A 133 32.77 -0.20 -8.48
N THR A 134 31.62 0.38 -8.82
CA THR A 134 30.29 -0.08 -8.39
C THR A 134 29.99 -1.49 -8.91
N LEU A 135 30.28 -1.78 -10.17
CA LEU A 135 30.13 -3.12 -10.75
C LEU A 135 31.06 -4.13 -10.07
N ASN A 136 32.35 -3.80 -9.87
CA ASN A 136 33.27 -4.66 -9.14
C ASN A 136 32.80 -4.93 -7.70
N LEU A 137 32.22 -3.93 -7.03
CA LEU A 137 31.70 -4.06 -5.67
C LEU A 137 30.43 -4.92 -5.64
N PHE A 138 29.53 -4.76 -6.62
CA PHE A 138 28.32 -5.57 -6.77
C PHE A 138 28.59 -7.01 -7.23
N PHE A 139 29.64 -7.27 -8.01
CA PHE A 139 30.03 -8.62 -8.41
C PHE A 139 31.03 -9.28 -7.46
N ASN A 140 31.44 -8.62 -6.38
CA ASN A 140 32.31 -9.21 -5.37
C ASN A 140 31.50 -10.14 -4.44
N PRO A 141 31.83 -11.44 -4.35
CA PRO A 141 31.12 -12.37 -3.46
C PRO A 141 31.25 -11.98 -1.98
N PHE A 142 32.38 -11.38 -1.58
CA PHE A 142 32.58 -10.90 -0.21
C PHE A 142 31.68 -9.71 0.13
N PHE A 143 31.34 -8.85 -0.82
CA PHE A 143 30.38 -7.76 -0.58
C PHE A 143 29.02 -8.34 -0.17
N TRP A 144 28.50 -9.32 -0.91
CA TRP A 144 27.24 -9.98 -0.56
C TRP A 144 27.31 -10.77 0.74
N MET A 145 28.44 -11.40 1.04
CA MET A 145 28.66 -12.09 2.31
C MET A 145 28.57 -11.11 3.50
N TYR A 146 29.36 -10.02 3.48
CA TYR A 146 29.33 -9.03 4.56
C TYR A 146 28.02 -8.23 4.60
N PHE A 147 27.42 -7.91 3.45
CA PHE A 147 26.10 -7.30 3.39
C PHE A 147 25.05 -8.22 4.02
N SER A 148 25.02 -9.51 3.68
CA SER A 148 24.15 -10.49 4.32
C SER A 148 24.39 -10.55 5.84
N TRP A 149 25.65 -10.54 6.28
CA TRP A 149 25.98 -10.51 7.72
C TRP A 149 25.43 -9.28 8.44
N THR A 150 25.33 -8.12 7.78
CA THR A 150 24.65 -6.96 8.40
C THR A 150 23.17 -7.23 8.67
N TRP A 151 22.49 -8.05 7.87
CA TRP A 151 21.09 -8.42 8.10
C TRP A 151 20.91 -9.62 9.04
N VAL A 152 21.89 -10.54 9.06
CA VAL A 152 21.84 -11.76 9.88
C VAL A 152 22.25 -11.52 11.33
N PHE A 153 23.36 -10.80 11.58
CA PHE A 153 23.90 -10.56 12.93
C PHE A 153 23.46 -9.20 13.53
N TRP A 154 22.28 -8.71 13.14
CA TRP A 154 21.64 -7.57 13.80
C TRP A 154 21.03 -7.95 15.14
N PRO A 155 21.11 -7.04 16.13
CA PRO A 155 19.86 -6.35 16.42
C PRO A 155 19.98 -4.82 16.41
N TRP A 156 20.96 -4.26 17.12
CA TRP A 156 20.75 -2.95 17.75
C TRP A 156 20.92 -1.74 16.84
N VAL A 157 22.05 -1.60 16.14
CA VAL A 157 22.35 -0.36 15.39
C VAL A 157 21.24 -0.03 14.40
N VAL A 158 20.74 -1.01 13.65
CA VAL A 158 19.74 -0.74 12.62
C VAL A 158 18.30 -0.86 13.10
N ALA A 159 17.99 -1.67 14.12
CA ALA A 159 16.70 -1.51 14.80
C ALA A 159 16.56 -0.06 15.31
N ILE A 160 17.61 0.49 15.92
CA ILE A 160 17.63 1.87 16.42
C ILE A 160 17.57 2.89 15.26
N THR A 161 18.33 2.74 14.16
CA THR A 161 18.22 3.71 13.04
C THR A 161 16.86 3.65 12.36
N VAL A 162 16.26 2.46 12.21
CA VAL A 162 14.91 2.28 11.66
C VAL A 162 13.87 2.91 12.61
N ALA A 163 13.97 2.71 13.93
CA ALA A 163 13.12 3.39 14.91
C ALA A 163 13.28 4.91 14.85
N ALA A 164 14.51 5.42 14.83
CA ALA A 164 14.79 6.85 14.79
C ALA A 164 14.24 7.49 13.52
N TYR A 165 14.42 6.85 12.36
CA TYR A 165 13.86 7.31 11.10
C TYR A 165 12.33 7.21 11.07
N GLY A 166 11.75 6.13 11.57
CA GLY A 166 10.30 5.96 11.71
C GLY A 166 9.66 7.01 12.63
N LEU A 167 10.29 7.34 13.77
CA LEU A 167 9.86 8.40 14.68
C LEU A 167 10.02 9.80 14.10
N TYR A 168 11.11 10.05 13.37
CA TYR A 168 11.29 11.29 12.59
C TYR A 168 10.17 11.46 11.55
N SER A 169 9.91 10.41 10.75
CA SER A 169 8.82 10.39 9.77
C SER A 169 7.45 10.54 10.43
N LEU A 170 7.22 9.93 11.60
CA LEU A 170 5.98 10.08 12.36
C LEU A 170 5.77 11.52 12.84
N ARG A 171 6.80 12.18 13.38
CA ARG A 171 6.74 13.59 13.76
C ARG A 171 6.37 14.47 12.57
N LYS A 172 7.00 14.22 11.42
CA LYS A 172 6.72 14.94 10.16
C LYS A 172 5.31 14.65 9.61
N HIS A 173 4.80 13.43 9.80
CA HIS A 173 3.43 13.05 9.45
C HIS A 173 2.39 13.75 10.34
N LEU A 174 2.63 13.83 11.65
CA LEU A 174 1.77 14.57 12.59
C LEU A 174 1.72 16.07 12.29
N ASN A 175 2.77 16.64 11.69
CA ASN A 175 2.80 18.02 11.19
C ASN A 175 2.09 18.20 9.83
N GLY A 176 1.66 17.13 9.16
CA GLY A 176 1.06 17.17 7.82
C GLY A 176 2.04 17.30 6.65
N GLU A 177 3.36 17.18 6.89
CA GLU A 177 4.42 17.41 5.91
C GLU A 177 4.96 16.13 5.25
N SER A 178 4.51 14.95 5.68
CA SER A 178 5.08 13.66 5.26
C SER A 178 4.85 13.32 3.79
N ASN A 179 5.89 12.85 3.11
CA ASN A 179 5.77 12.16 1.82
C ASN A 179 5.33 10.69 1.99
N ILE A 180 4.85 10.07 0.92
CA ILE A 180 4.43 8.65 0.86
C ILE A 180 5.56 7.71 1.33
N PHE A 181 6.81 8.00 0.95
CA PHE A 181 7.98 7.23 1.40
C PHE A 181 8.20 7.30 2.92
N GLU A 182 7.90 8.45 3.54
CA GLU A 182 8.03 8.64 4.98
C GLU A 182 6.87 7.96 5.71
N GLN A 183 5.66 7.96 5.14
CA GLN A 183 4.54 7.16 5.65
C GLN A 183 4.84 5.66 5.60
N LEU A 184 5.44 5.19 4.49
CA LEU A 184 5.92 3.81 4.38
C LEU A 184 7.01 3.51 5.43
N ALA A 185 7.93 4.43 5.68
CA ALA A 185 8.97 4.29 6.70
C ALA A 185 8.42 4.15 8.12
N ILE A 186 7.32 4.85 8.47
CA ILE A 186 6.61 4.66 9.75
C ILE A 186 6.10 3.22 9.86
N VAL A 187 5.40 2.73 8.82
CA VAL A 187 4.82 1.38 8.79
C VAL A 187 5.91 0.31 8.85
N THR A 188 6.98 0.47 8.08
CA THR A 188 8.13 -0.43 8.08
C THR A 188 8.84 -0.43 9.42
N SER A 189 9.07 0.73 10.04
CA SER A 189 9.64 0.80 11.38
C SER A 189 8.79 0.07 12.40
N LEU A 190 7.46 0.27 12.38
CA LEU A 190 6.54 -0.40 13.29
C LEU A 190 6.61 -1.92 13.16
N PHE A 191 6.55 -2.46 11.94
CA PHE A 191 6.56 -3.91 11.73
C PHE A 191 7.94 -4.54 11.93
N THR A 192 9.04 -3.84 11.66
CA THR A 192 10.39 -4.28 12.06
C THR A 192 10.44 -4.50 13.57
N TRP A 193 10.00 -3.52 14.36
CA TRP A 193 10.01 -3.60 15.83
C TRP A 193 8.98 -4.56 16.43
N LEU A 194 7.93 -4.89 15.69
CA LEU A 194 6.90 -5.83 16.11
C LEU A 194 7.23 -7.30 15.73
N THR A 195 7.94 -7.55 14.63
CA THR A 195 8.09 -8.92 14.07
C THR A 195 9.53 -9.41 13.86
N LEU A 196 10.51 -8.51 13.73
CA LEU A 196 11.91 -8.87 13.49
C LEU A 196 12.80 -8.62 14.70
N VAL A 197 12.68 -7.45 15.35
CA VAL A 197 13.50 -7.10 16.51
C VAL A 197 13.36 -8.09 17.68
N PRO A 198 12.15 -8.57 18.06
CA PRO A 198 12.04 -9.52 19.16
C PRO A 198 12.78 -10.85 18.96
N PRO A 199 12.57 -11.61 17.86
CA PRO A 199 13.33 -12.84 17.65
C PRO A 199 14.82 -12.58 17.39
N ALA A 200 15.21 -11.50 16.71
CA ALA A 200 16.62 -11.14 16.51
C ALA A 200 17.33 -10.87 17.84
N TYR A 201 16.69 -10.14 18.75
CA TYR A 201 17.26 -9.82 20.06
C TYR A 201 17.46 -11.08 20.92
N PHE A 202 16.46 -11.97 20.97
CA PHE A 202 16.54 -13.18 21.78
C PHE A 202 17.55 -14.20 21.24
N ASN A 203 17.64 -14.36 19.93
CA ASN A 203 18.48 -15.39 19.30
C ASN A 203 19.89 -14.90 18.93
N GLY A 204 20.13 -13.59 18.89
CA GLY A 204 21.39 -12.99 18.43
C GLY A 204 21.61 -13.04 16.91
N PHE A 205 20.73 -13.69 16.17
CA PHE A 205 20.67 -13.71 14.72
C PHE A 205 19.22 -13.75 14.23
N LEU A 206 18.99 -13.39 12.96
CA LEU A 206 17.69 -13.56 12.31
C LEU A 206 17.84 -14.22 10.93
N GLU A 207 17.34 -15.46 10.82
CA GLU A 207 17.39 -16.25 9.59
C GLU A 207 16.04 -16.92 9.32
N GLY A 208 15.72 -17.11 8.03
CA GLY A 208 14.60 -17.94 7.60
C GLY A 208 13.23 -17.26 7.73
N TRP A 209 12.30 -17.93 8.41
CA TRP A 209 10.87 -17.64 8.30
C TRP A 209 10.37 -16.32 8.96
N PRO A 210 11.03 -15.67 9.94
CA PRO A 210 10.52 -14.41 10.50
C PRO A 210 10.35 -13.28 9.46
N PHE A 211 11.21 -13.24 8.43
CA PHE A 211 11.05 -12.33 7.29
C PHE A 211 9.71 -12.51 6.56
N VAL A 212 9.15 -13.72 6.53
CA VAL A 212 7.82 -13.97 5.94
C VAL A 212 6.75 -13.19 6.70
N PHE A 213 6.78 -13.20 8.04
CA PHE A 213 5.82 -12.44 8.83
C PHE A 213 5.97 -10.93 8.66
N PHE A 214 7.19 -10.42 8.57
CA PHE A 214 7.45 -9.02 8.24
C PHE A 214 6.75 -8.59 6.94
N PHE A 215 6.91 -9.35 5.85
CA PHE A 215 6.23 -9.07 4.58
C PHE A 215 4.73 -9.30 4.62
N VAL A 216 4.26 -10.36 5.31
CA VAL A 216 2.83 -10.65 5.50
C VAL A 216 2.14 -9.52 6.27
N TYR A 217 2.74 -8.97 7.33
CA TYR A 217 2.19 -7.85 8.09
C TYR A 217 2.10 -6.60 7.21
N HIS A 218 3.16 -6.24 6.49
CA HIS A 218 3.12 -5.14 5.52
C HIS A 218 1.94 -5.31 4.55
N TYR A 219 1.89 -6.44 3.85
CA TYR A 219 0.88 -6.69 2.83
C TYR A 219 -0.54 -6.72 3.39
N PHE A 220 -0.73 -7.32 4.58
CA PHE A 220 -2.01 -7.38 5.28
C PHE A 220 -2.58 -5.99 5.56
N PHE A 221 -1.80 -5.08 6.13
CA PHE A 221 -2.29 -3.73 6.44
C PHE A 221 -2.43 -2.86 5.17
N PHE A 222 -1.68 -3.13 4.10
CA PHE A 222 -1.86 -2.47 2.81
C PHE A 222 -3.05 -2.99 1.98
N PHE A 223 -3.69 -4.12 2.32
CA PHE A 223 -4.80 -4.68 1.52
C PHE A 223 -5.92 -3.67 1.24
N ASN A 224 -6.39 -2.94 2.25
CA ASN A 224 -7.48 -1.96 2.09
C ASN A 224 -7.11 -0.83 1.11
N VAL A 225 -5.83 -0.42 1.12
CA VAL A 225 -5.27 0.58 0.20
C VAL A 225 -5.20 0.01 -1.23
N SER A 226 -4.68 -1.21 -1.39
CA SER A 226 -4.55 -1.89 -2.68
C SER A 226 -5.89 -2.27 -3.33
N ILE A 227 -6.85 -2.77 -2.54
CA ILE A 227 -8.21 -3.13 -3.01
C ILE A 227 -8.93 -1.87 -3.49
N ARG A 228 -8.89 -0.78 -2.71
CA ARG A 228 -9.46 0.52 -3.13
C ARG A 228 -8.87 1.01 -4.44
N LYS A 229 -7.53 1.06 -4.56
CA LYS A 229 -6.87 1.50 -5.79
C LYS A 229 -7.25 0.64 -7.00
N ARG A 230 -7.43 -0.67 -6.80
CA ARG A 230 -7.88 -1.59 -7.85
C ARG A 230 -9.34 -1.39 -8.26
N LEU A 231 -10.25 -1.13 -7.31
CA LEU A 231 -11.68 -0.99 -7.58
C LEU A 231 -12.08 0.39 -8.12
N TYR A 232 -11.40 1.44 -7.65
CA TYR A 232 -11.83 2.83 -7.83
C TYR A 232 -10.81 3.73 -8.53
N GLY A 233 -9.61 3.22 -8.84
CA GLY A 233 -8.53 4.03 -9.42
C GLY A 233 -7.82 4.89 -8.37
N ASP A 234 -7.32 6.05 -8.79
CA ASP A 234 -6.62 6.96 -7.89
C ASP A 234 -7.58 7.66 -6.90
N TYR A 235 -7.04 8.14 -5.78
CA TYR A 235 -7.80 8.57 -4.61
C TYR A 235 -8.55 9.90 -4.82
N PHE A 236 -9.68 9.85 -5.51
CA PHE A 236 -10.67 10.92 -5.45
C PHE A 236 -11.19 11.06 -4.01
N VAL A 237 -10.93 12.22 -3.40
CA VAL A 237 -11.46 12.57 -2.08
C VAL A 237 -12.98 12.61 -2.18
N ARG A 238 -13.64 11.57 -1.66
CA ARG A 238 -15.09 11.52 -1.53
C ARG A 238 -15.52 12.23 -0.23
N PRO A 239 -16.70 12.88 -0.20
CA PRO A 239 -17.26 13.34 1.05
C PRO A 239 -17.46 12.13 1.97
N HIS A 240 -16.83 12.19 3.12
CA HIS A 240 -16.88 11.16 4.17
C HIS A 240 -17.75 11.69 5.31
N ASP A 241 -18.73 10.90 5.74
CA ASP A 241 -19.60 11.27 6.85
C ASP A 241 -18.91 10.90 8.18
N PRO A 242 -18.55 11.87 9.03
CA PRO A 242 -17.85 11.62 10.29
C PRO A 242 -18.68 10.78 11.29
N LYS A 243 -19.98 10.58 11.05
CA LYS A 243 -20.81 9.61 11.80
C LYS A 243 -20.19 8.21 11.82
N TRP A 244 -19.49 7.80 10.77
CA TRP A 244 -18.88 6.46 10.66
C TRP A 244 -17.50 6.35 11.30
N ASP A 245 -16.92 7.44 11.79
CA ASP A 245 -15.60 7.46 12.43
C ASP A 245 -15.66 7.03 13.91
N VAL A 246 -16.00 5.75 14.14
CA VAL A 246 -16.10 5.14 15.47
C VAL A 246 -14.71 5.00 16.11
N ASN A 247 -14.29 6.07 16.76
CA ASN A 247 -13.00 6.19 17.46
C ASN A 247 -13.13 5.79 18.94
N MET A 248 -12.21 4.92 19.39
CA MET A 248 -12.08 4.57 20.81
C MET A 248 -11.20 5.59 21.55
N PRO A 249 -11.37 5.79 22.87
CA PRO A 249 -10.57 6.73 23.66
C PRO A 249 -9.06 6.49 23.52
N ASN A 250 -8.26 7.56 23.48
CA ASN A 250 -6.81 7.49 23.25
C ASN A 250 -6.08 6.51 24.19
N LEU A 251 -6.50 6.43 25.46
CA LEU A 251 -5.94 5.47 26.42
C LEU A 251 -6.18 4.01 25.99
N SER A 252 -7.39 3.66 25.54
CA SER A 252 -7.69 2.29 25.08
C SER A 252 -6.90 1.90 23.83
N ARG A 253 -6.67 2.87 22.92
CA ARG A 253 -5.83 2.70 21.73
C ARG A 253 -4.38 2.47 22.13
N LEU A 254 -3.86 3.27 23.05
CA LEU A 254 -2.49 3.14 23.58
C LEU A 254 -2.29 1.78 24.27
N LEU A 255 -3.22 1.38 25.15
CA LEU A 255 -3.17 0.09 25.83
C LEU A 255 -3.23 -1.08 24.85
N PHE A 256 -4.03 -0.99 23.78
CA PHE A 256 -4.04 -1.98 22.71
C PHE A 256 -2.69 -2.07 22.00
N PHE A 257 -2.09 -0.95 21.58
CA PHE A 257 -0.77 -0.95 20.93
C PHE A 257 0.33 -1.50 21.84
N VAL A 258 0.36 -1.09 23.12
CA VAL A 258 1.32 -1.58 24.11
C VAL A 258 1.12 -3.07 24.38
N GLY A 259 -0.13 -3.54 24.52
CA GLY A 259 -0.44 -4.95 24.74
C GLY A 259 -0.09 -5.83 23.54
N VAL A 260 -0.38 -5.39 22.32
CA VAL A 260 0.02 -6.11 21.09
C VAL A 260 1.55 -6.16 20.96
N MET A 261 2.25 -5.06 21.22
CA MET A 261 3.72 -5.03 21.22
C MET A 261 4.29 -5.99 22.28
N ALA A 262 3.82 -5.91 23.53
CA ALA A 262 4.25 -6.79 24.61
C ALA A 262 4.01 -8.27 24.28
N GLY A 263 2.87 -8.61 23.67
CA GLY A 263 2.56 -9.98 23.25
C GLY A 263 3.50 -10.54 22.19
N HIS A 264 3.92 -9.71 21.22
CA HIS A 264 4.90 -10.13 20.21
C HIS A 264 6.32 -10.25 20.79
N TRP A 265 6.67 -9.42 21.78
CA TRP A 265 7.93 -9.54 22.50
C TRP A 265 7.97 -10.78 23.40
N PHE A 266 6.92 -11.02 24.21
CA PHE A 266 6.79 -12.23 25.01
C PHE A 266 6.83 -13.51 24.16
N ALA A 267 6.21 -13.50 22.97
CA ALA A 267 6.26 -14.65 22.07
C ALA A 267 7.69 -15.03 21.64
N ALA A 268 8.60 -14.05 21.55
CA ALA A 268 10.00 -14.30 21.22
C ALA A 268 10.83 -14.80 22.41
N PHE A 269 10.40 -14.54 23.66
CA PHE A 269 11.04 -15.06 24.88
C PHE A 269 10.48 -16.43 25.32
N GLU A 270 9.22 -16.72 25.00
CA GLU A 270 8.55 -17.98 25.33
C GLU A 270 8.90 -19.10 24.33
N GLY A 271 9.11 -18.74 23.06
CA GLY A 271 9.46 -19.68 22.01
C GLY A 271 10.85 -20.33 22.19
N PRO A 272 11.06 -21.55 21.68
CA PRO A 272 12.39 -22.14 21.59
C PRO A 272 13.26 -21.35 20.61
N GLU A 273 14.57 -21.55 20.68
CA GLU A 273 15.54 -20.88 19.82
C GLU A 273 15.21 -21.10 18.33
N LEU A 274 15.40 -20.05 17.52
CA LEU A 274 14.89 -19.97 16.15
C LEU A 274 15.42 -21.09 15.25
N HIS A 275 16.64 -21.57 15.50
CA HIS A 275 17.25 -22.69 14.75
C HIS A 275 16.57 -24.05 15.05
N GLN A 276 15.89 -24.18 16.19
CA GLN A 276 15.12 -25.37 16.57
C GLN A 276 13.73 -25.39 15.92
N ILE A 277 13.24 -24.26 15.41
CA ILE A 277 11.95 -24.14 14.73
C ILE A 277 12.16 -24.45 13.24
N PRO A 278 11.80 -25.65 12.74
CA PRO A 278 12.10 -26.05 11.37
C PRO A 278 11.34 -25.14 10.38
N GLY A 279 12.05 -24.61 9.38
CA GLY A 279 11.45 -23.78 8.33
C GLY A 279 10.82 -24.57 7.17
N GLY A 280 10.21 -23.84 6.23
CA GLY A 280 9.69 -24.43 4.99
C GLY A 280 8.41 -25.25 5.18
N TRP A 281 8.40 -26.47 4.62
CA TRP A 281 7.20 -27.33 4.55
C TRP A 281 6.83 -28.03 5.85
N SER A 282 7.72 -28.13 6.85
CA SER A 282 7.39 -28.62 8.20
C SER A 282 6.22 -27.84 8.83
N ASN A 283 6.08 -26.58 8.46
CA ASN A 283 5.12 -25.62 9.01
C ASN A 283 3.83 -25.50 8.17
N VAL A 284 3.36 -26.58 7.51
CA VAL A 284 2.13 -26.55 6.67
C VAL A 284 0.95 -25.87 7.39
N GLY A 285 0.74 -26.16 8.68
CA GLY A 285 -0.33 -25.55 9.47
C GLY A 285 -0.22 -24.02 9.55
N ILE A 286 0.98 -23.48 9.74
CA ILE A 286 1.24 -22.03 9.77
C ILE A 286 1.01 -21.41 8.38
N TRP A 287 1.43 -22.08 7.31
CA TRP A 287 1.14 -21.62 5.94
C TRP A 287 -0.36 -21.58 5.64
N ILE A 288 -1.12 -22.60 6.07
CA ILE A 288 -2.59 -22.62 5.96
C ILE A 288 -3.20 -21.45 6.76
N LEU A 289 -2.72 -21.18 7.97
CA LEU A 289 -3.19 -20.06 8.79
C LEU A 289 -2.88 -18.69 8.15
N ILE A 290 -1.68 -18.48 7.60
CA ILE A 290 -1.30 -17.27 6.85
C ILE A 290 -2.22 -17.08 5.64
N VAL A 291 -2.40 -18.12 4.82
CA VAL A 291 -3.26 -18.05 3.62
C VAL A 291 -4.72 -17.81 4.01
N SER A 292 -5.24 -18.49 5.03
CA SER A 292 -6.60 -18.30 5.55
C SER A 292 -6.81 -16.86 6.05
N THR A 293 -5.84 -16.32 6.78
CA THR A 293 -5.82 -14.94 7.28
C THR A 293 -5.90 -13.94 6.13
N LEU A 294 -5.00 -14.06 5.14
CA LEU A 294 -4.94 -13.17 3.98
C LEU A 294 -6.20 -13.25 3.11
N LEU A 295 -6.73 -14.45 2.87
CA LEU A 295 -7.97 -14.65 2.11
C LEU A 295 -9.19 -14.08 2.84
N THR A 296 -9.29 -14.28 4.15
CA THR A 296 -10.37 -13.74 4.98
C THR A 296 -10.35 -12.22 4.97
N HIS A 297 -9.18 -11.60 5.18
CA HIS A 297 -9.02 -10.15 5.12
C HIS A 297 -9.38 -9.61 3.73
N TYR A 298 -8.75 -10.14 2.68
CA TYR A 298 -8.98 -9.72 1.30
C TYR A 298 -10.46 -9.78 0.90
N LYS A 299 -11.14 -10.91 1.18
CA LYS A 299 -12.57 -11.06 0.85
C LYS A 299 -13.44 -10.10 1.67
N SER A 300 -13.14 -9.91 2.95
CA SER A 300 -13.90 -9.01 3.82
C SER A 300 -13.81 -7.56 3.34
N SER A 301 -12.59 -7.07 3.13
CA SER A 301 -12.33 -5.72 2.61
C SER A 301 -12.90 -5.52 1.22
N LEU A 302 -12.82 -6.52 0.33
CA LEU A 302 -13.44 -6.46 -1.00
C LEU A 302 -14.97 -6.32 -0.93
N TYR A 303 -15.64 -7.10 -0.08
CA TYR A 303 -17.10 -6.99 0.05
C TYR A 303 -17.53 -5.71 0.76
N LEU A 304 -16.80 -5.28 1.80
CA LEU A 304 -17.07 -4.02 2.49
C LEU A 304 -16.90 -2.82 1.54
N ALA A 305 -15.77 -2.73 0.84
CA ALA A 305 -15.47 -1.63 -0.08
C ALA A 305 -16.57 -1.40 -1.12
N ASN A 306 -17.16 -2.48 -1.67
CA ASN A 306 -18.23 -2.40 -2.67
C ASN A 306 -19.55 -1.79 -2.13
N TYR A 307 -19.79 -1.85 -0.82
CA TYR A 307 -21.07 -1.51 -0.17
C TYR A 307 -20.98 -0.28 0.73
N SER A 308 -19.83 0.00 1.35
CA SER A 308 -19.62 1.17 2.22
C SER A 308 -18.77 2.26 1.59
N GLU A 309 -17.82 1.95 0.71
CA GLU A 309 -16.92 2.97 0.12
C GLU A 309 -17.37 3.43 -1.28
N LYS A 310 -18.30 2.71 -1.92
CA LYS A 310 -18.91 3.14 -3.18
C LYS A 310 -19.84 4.35 -3.00
N VAL A 311 -20.40 4.51 -1.81
CA VAL A 311 -21.52 5.40 -1.46
C VAL A 311 -21.17 6.20 -0.21
N VAL A 312 -21.69 7.43 -0.07
CA VAL A 312 -21.40 8.32 1.08
C VAL A 312 -22.02 7.79 2.38
N VAL A 313 -23.17 7.11 2.27
CA VAL A 313 -23.84 6.39 3.35
C VAL A 313 -23.95 4.92 2.89
N PRO A 314 -23.50 3.94 3.68
CA PRO A 314 -23.56 2.52 3.29
C PRO A 314 -25.02 2.09 3.05
N THR A 315 -25.28 1.49 1.89
CA THR A 315 -26.65 1.25 1.40
C THR A 315 -27.31 -0.02 1.93
N ALA A 316 -26.53 -0.99 2.41
CA ALA A 316 -27.04 -2.25 2.95
C ALA A 316 -26.02 -2.95 3.85
N VAL A 317 -26.50 -3.80 4.76
CA VAL A 317 -25.68 -4.69 5.58
C VAL A 317 -25.10 -5.80 4.71
N VAL A 318 -23.77 -5.99 4.74
CA VAL A 318 -23.08 -7.07 4.03
C VAL A 318 -23.23 -8.37 4.81
N GLN A 319 -23.92 -9.37 4.25
CA GLN A 319 -24.23 -10.65 4.92
C GLN A 319 -23.56 -11.88 4.30
N PHE A 320 -22.68 -11.71 3.32
CA PHE A 320 -22.14 -12.79 2.47
C PHE A 320 -20.61 -12.79 2.42
N GLY A 321 -20.04 -13.90 1.94
CA GLY A 321 -18.62 -14.17 2.10
C GLY A 321 -18.26 -14.40 3.58
N PRO A 322 -17.12 -13.86 4.07
CA PRO A 322 -16.71 -13.98 5.48
C PRO A 322 -17.78 -13.54 6.50
N TYR A 323 -18.57 -12.52 6.13
CA TYR A 323 -19.68 -11.98 6.95
C TYR A 323 -20.81 -13.00 7.22
N ARG A 324 -20.83 -14.14 6.54
CA ARG A 324 -21.81 -15.21 6.79
C ARG A 324 -21.45 -16.11 7.99
N TRP A 325 -20.21 -16.06 8.46
CA TRP A 325 -19.73 -16.88 9.59
C TRP A 325 -19.49 -16.06 10.86
N VAL A 326 -19.01 -14.83 10.73
CA VAL A 326 -18.71 -13.88 11.81
C VAL A 326 -19.06 -12.47 11.38
N ARG A 327 -19.58 -11.64 12.30
CA ARG A 327 -20.00 -10.27 12.01
C ARG A 327 -18.85 -9.32 11.64
N HIS A 328 -17.67 -9.51 12.25
CA HIS A 328 -16.51 -8.63 12.06
C HIS A 328 -15.27 -9.41 11.58
N PRO A 329 -15.30 -9.96 10.35
CA PRO A 329 -14.26 -10.82 9.82
C PRO A 329 -12.91 -10.10 9.59
N ILE A 330 -12.91 -8.77 9.42
CA ILE A 330 -11.67 -7.97 9.36
C ILE A 330 -10.93 -8.05 10.69
N TYR A 331 -11.61 -7.80 11.82
CA TYR A 331 -10.99 -7.90 13.15
C TYR A 331 -10.61 -9.33 13.50
N ALA A 332 -11.44 -10.32 13.13
CA ALA A 332 -11.10 -11.73 13.23
C ALA A 332 -9.80 -12.08 12.48
N SER A 333 -9.60 -11.55 11.26
CA SER A 333 -8.37 -11.76 10.49
C SER A 333 -7.14 -11.11 11.15
N THR A 334 -7.27 -9.95 11.79
CA THR A 334 -6.15 -9.32 12.52
C THR A 334 -5.79 -10.11 13.77
N MET A 335 -6.79 -10.62 14.49
CA MET A 335 -6.57 -11.53 15.63
C MET A 335 -5.88 -12.82 15.18
N LEU A 336 -6.31 -13.40 14.06
CA LEU A 336 -5.71 -14.60 13.48
C LEU A 336 -4.27 -14.36 13.01
N LEU A 337 -3.96 -13.19 12.43
CA LEU A 337 -2.59 -12.81 12.06
C LEU A 337 -1.65 -12.85 13.26
N PHE A 338 -2.02 -12.18 14.36
CA PHE A 338 -1.20 -12.10 15.56
C PHE A 338 -1.08 -13.46 16.27
N ALA A 339 -2.18 -14.24 16.31
CA ALA A 339 -2.15 -15.61 16.81
C ALA A 339 -1.23 -16.51 15.98
N THR A 340 -1.23 -16.36 14.65
CA THR A 340 -0.39 -17.13 13.73
C THR A 340 1.10 -16.81 13.90
N TYR A 341 1.46 -15.56 14.20
CA TYR A 341 2.83 -15.18 14.55
C TYR A 341 3.28 -15.87 15.85
N CYS A 342 2.47 -15.80 16.92
CA CYS A 342 2.79 -16.46 18.19
C CYS A 342 2.87 -17.99 18.05
N ALA A 343 1.97 -18.59 17.25
CA ALA A 343 1.99 -20.01 16.93
C ALA A 343 3.22 -20.43 16.12
N ALA A 344 3.74 -19.56 15.25
CA ALA A 344 4.98 -19.82 14.51
C ALA A 344 6.20 -19.82 15.43
N LEU A 345 6.25 -18.93 16.43
CA LEU A 345 7.23 -18.95 17.52
C LEU A 345 7.00 -20.07 18.55
N ARG A 346 5.95 -20.89 18.42
CA ARG A 346 5.57 -21.93 19.38
C ARG A 346 5.31 -21.41 20.80
N ALA A 347 4.76 -20.19 20.90
CA ALA A 347 4.49 -19.47 22.13
C ALA A 347 2.97 -19.41 22.45
N PRO A 348 2.37 -20.49 23.02
CA PRO A 348 0.93 -20.56 23.28
C PRO A 348 0.40 -19.58 24.34
N ILE A 349 1.20 -19.22 25.35
CA ILE A 349 0.78 -18.27 26.40
C ILE A 349 0.71 -16.86 25.82
N SER A 350 1.73 -16.46 25.05
CA SER A 350 1.79 -15.18 24.33
C SER A 350 0.72 -15.08 23.24
N MET A 351 0.39 -16.21 22.59
CA MET A 351 -0.77 -16.30 21.69
C MET A 351 -2.07 -15.99 22.44
N LEU A 352 -2.32 -16.65 23.57
CA LEU A 352 -3.53 -16.44 24.38
C LEU A 352 -3.62 -15.00 24.90
N PHE A 353 -2.51 -14.45 25.41
CA PHE A 353 -2.42 -13.07 25.86
C PHE A 353 -2.75 -12.07 24.72
N THR A 354 -2.15 -12.25 23.55
CA THR A 354 -2.37 -11.35 22.41
C THR A 354 -3.81 -11.42 21.89
N VAL A 355 -4.40 -12.62 21.84
CA VAL A 355 -5.81 -12.82 21.49
C VAL A 355 -6.73 -12.19 22.53
N ALA A 356 -6.42 -12.28 23.83
CA ALA A 356 -7.20 -11.64 24.89
C ALA A 356 -7.16 -10.10 24.78
N VAL A 357 -5.98 -9.50 24.59
CA VAL A 357 -5.81 -8.05 24.36
C VAL A 357 -6.66 -7.58 23.16
N CYS A 358 -6.63 -8.32 22.05
CA CYS A 358 -7.43 -8.00 20.88
C CYS A 358 -8.93 -8.16 21.13
N SER A 359 -9.35 -9.20 21.84
CA SER A 359 -10.75 -9.47 22.16
C SER A 359 -11.36 -8.37 23.03
N LEU A 360 -10.60 -7.84 23.99
CA LEU A 360 -11.02 -6.72 24.83
C LEU A 360 -11.18 -5.43 24.01
N TYR A 361 -10.19 -5.08 23.20
CA TYR A 361 -10.22 -3.85 22.38
C TYR A 361 -11.28 -3.90 21.28
N TYR A 362 -11.29 -4.94 20.45
CA TYR A 362 -12.29 -5.10 19.39
C TYR A 362 -13.68 -5.34 19.95
N GLY A 363 -13.82 -6.01 21.10
CA GLY A 363 -15.11 -6.19 21.78
C GLY A 363 -15.75 -4.87 22.23
N GLN A 364 -14.95 -3.88 22.66
CA GLN A 364 -15.43 -2.53 22.93
C GLN A 364 -15.77 -1.78 21.63
N LYS A 365 -14.87 -1.80 20.63
CA LYS A 365 -15.09 -1.11 19.36
C LYS A 365 -16.34 -1.58 18.63
N VAL A 366 -16.53 -2.90 18.57
CA VAL A 366 -17.70 -3.51 17.93
C VAL A 366 -19.00 -3.17 18.64
N LYS A 367 -19.05 -3.04 19.98
CA LYS A 367 -20.28 -2.59 20.64
C LYS A 367 -20.72 -1.20 20.17
N ALA A 368 -19.77 -0.29 19.92
CA ALA A 368 -20.06 1.04 19.40
C ALA A 368 -20.43 1.00 17.91
N GLU A 369 -19.73 0.22 17.09
CA GLU A 369 -20.05 0.04 15.66
C GLU A 369 -21.43 -0.62 15.46
N GLU A 370 -21.76 -1.65 16.23
CA GLU A 370 -23.06 -2.33 16.16
C GLU A 370 -24.21 -1.44 16.60
N ALA A 371 -24.02 -0.59 17.62
CA ALA A 371 -25.02 0.40 18.01
C ALA A 371 -25.33 1.37 16.85
N LEU A 372 -24.29 1.85 16.15
CA LEU A 372 -24.43 2.70 14.97
C LEU A 372 -25.10 1.98 13.79
N MET A 373 -24.82 0.68 13.61
CA MET A 373 -25.47 -0.13 12.58
C MET A 373 -26.95 -0.39 12.90
N VAL A 374 -27.32 -0.60 14.17
CA VAL A 374 -28.73 -0.67 14.59
C VAL A 374 -29.44 0.67 14.38
N GLU A 375 -28.81 1.79 14.74
CA GLU A 375 -29.38 3.13 14.53
C GLU A 375 -29.64 3.43 13.04
N THR A 376 -28.75 2.95 12.15
CA THR A 376 -28.82 3.26 10.71
C THR A 376 -29.68 2.26 9.91
N PHE A 377 -29.58 0.96 10.21
CA PHE A 377 -30.23 -0.11 9.43
C PHE A 377 -31.42 -0.76 10.14
N GLY A 378 -31.69 -0.41 11.40
CA GLY A 378 -32.82 -0.91 12.19
C GLY A 378 -32.89 -2.43 12.21
N GLU A 379 -34.08 -2.96 11.95
CA GLU A 379 -34.38 -4.40 11.94
C GLU A 379 -33.47 -5.20 11.00
N GLY A 380 -33.03 -4.62 9.87
CA GLY A 380 -32.17 -5.31 8.90
C GLY A 380 -30.79 -5.68 9.45
N TYR A 381 -30.28 -4.94 10.44
CA TYR A 381 -29.07 -5.35 11.17
C TYR A 381 -29.39 -6.32 12.31
N VAL A 382 -30.53 -6.15 12.99
CA VAL A 382 -30.97 -7.04 14.08
C VAL A 382 -31.21 -8.47 13.58
N GLU A 383 -31.88 -8.64 12.43
CA GLU A 383 -32.08 -9.94 11.78
C GLU A 383 -30.72 -10.61 11.45
N TYR A 384 -29.80 -9.83 10.87
CA TYR A 384 -28.45 -10.31 10.57
C TYR A 384 -27.68 -10.72 11.82
N ALA A 385 -27.75 -9.96 12.91
CA ALA A 385 -27.09 -10.26 14.17
C ALA A 385 -27.69 -11.50 14.87
N ASN A 386 -29.00 -11.74 14.73
CA ASN A 386 -29.67 -12.96 15.21
C ASN A 386 -29.23 -14.20 14.41
N LYS A 387 -29.02 -14.04 13.10
CA LYS A 387 -28.55 -15.09 12.19
C LYS A 387 -27.07 -15.43 12.37
N VAL A 388 -26.21 -14.42 12.54
CA VAL A 388 -24.75 -14.58 12.70
C VAL A 388 -24.35 -14.29 14.15
N ARG A 389 -24.49 -15.32 14.98
CA ARG A 389 -24.25 -15.22 16.43
C ARG A 389 -22.83 -14.75 16.77
N TYR A 390 -21.82 -15.23 16.06
CA TYR A 390 -20.40 -14.96 16.35
C TYR A 390 -19.95 -13.58 15.86
N LYS A 391 -19.14 -12.89 16.67
CA LYS A 391 -18.54 -11.58 16.36
C LYS A 391 -17.20 -11.73 15.66
N PHE A 392 -16.29 -12.51 16.24
CA PHE A 392 -14.91 -12.67 15.76
C PHE A 392 -14.42 -14.10 15.73
N ILE A 393 -14.70 -14.88 16.78
CA ILE A 393 -14.16 -16.22 16.95
C ILE A 393 -15.34 -17.19 16.78
N PRO A 394 -15.40 -17.94 15.66
CA PRO A 394 -16.41 -18.98 15.49
C PRO A 394 -16.44 -19.90 16.71
N PHE A 395 -17.64 -20.21 17.18
CA PHE A 395 -17.90 -21.08 18.34
C PHE A 395 -17.51 -20.54 19.73
N VAL A 396 -16.89 -19.35 19.84
CA VAL A 396 -16.51 -18.74 21.13
C VAL A 396 -17.19 -17.40 21.37
N TYR A 397 -17.05 -16.44 20.44
CA TYR A 397 -17.54 -15.07 20.62
C TYR A 397 -17.87 -14.34 19.32
#